data_AF-A0A7V3SLM5-F1
#
_entry.id   AF-A0A7V3SLM5-F1
#
_cell.length_a   1.000
_cell.length_b   1.000
_cell.length_c   1.000
_cell.angle_alpha   90.00
_cell.angle_beta   90.00
_cell.angle_gamma   90.00
#
_symmetry.space_group_name_H-M   'P 1'
#
loop_
_entity.id
_entity.type
_entity.pdbx_description
1 polymer ?
#
loop_
_entity_poly.entity_id
_entity_poly.type
_entity_poly.pdbx_seq_one_letter_code
_entity_poly.pdbx_strand_id
1 'polypeptide(L)'
;MTRREFHFALFAAAAAFSVPDMGQEVEQKAEDMSPASINAWLPAPMPPEQAQQVTEAVKALQKTLETLRAYPLPEGSEPAFTFQPLPPKRG
;
A
#
# COMPACT_ATOMS: atom_id res chain seq x y z
N MET A 1 6.54 -20.05 -29.80
CA MET A 1 7.14 -19.93 -28.46
C MET A 1 7.41 -21.33 -27.94
N THR A 2 8.65 -21.68 -27.66
CA THR A 2 9.04 -23.03 -27.24
C THR A 2 9.01 -23.16 -25.71
N ARG A 3 8.81 -24.38 -25.19
CA ARG A 3 8.83 -24.66 -23.74
C ARG A 3 10.12 -24.15 -23.07
N ARG A 4 11.24 -24.20 -23.79
CA ARG A 4 12.54 -23.70 -23.34
C ARG A 4 12.52 -22.19 -23.13
N GLU A 5 11.96 -21.43 -24.08
CA GLU A 5 11.82 -19.97 -23.99
C GLU A 5 10.93 -19.55 -22.82
N PHE A 6 9.84 -20.27 -22.58
CA PHE A 6 8.95 -19.99 -21.44
C PHE A 6 9.66 -20.19 -20.10
N HIS A 7 10.41 -21.28 -19.94
CA HIS A 7 11.16 -21.51 -18.70
C HIS A 7 12.26 -20.47 -18.49
N PHE A 8 12.98 -20.07 -19.53
CA PHE A 8 13.97 -18.99 -19.43
C PHE A 8 13.32 -17.65 -19.03
N ALA A 9 12.15 -17.31 -19.59
CA ALA A 9 11.42 -16.11 -19.20
C ALA A 9 10.95 -16.18 -17.74
N LEU A 10 10.46 -17.34 -17.28
CA LEU A 10 10.01 -17.55 -15.91
C LEU A 10 11.17 -17.40 -14.90
N PHE A 11 12.33 -17.99 -15.18
CA PHE A 11 13.50 -17.89 -14.31
C PHE A 11 14.12 -16.49 -14.32
N ALA A 12 14.14 -15.81 -15.47
CA ALA A 12 14.59 -14.43 -15.55
C ALA A 12 13.68 -13.48 -14.75
N ALA A 13 12.36 -13.71 -14.79
CA ALA A 13 11.41 -12.95 -13.97
C ALA A 13 11.62 -13.20 -12.46
N ALA A 14 11.82 -14.46 -12.04
CA ALA A 14 12.05 -14.79 -10.64
C ALA A 14 13.37 -14.22 -10.08
N ALA A 15 14.41 -14.11 -10.92
CA ALA A 15 15.68 -13.48 -10.56
C ALA A 15 15.57 -11.96 -10.36
N ALA A 16 14.63 -11.29 -11.04
CA ALA A 16 14.39 -9.86 -10.87
C ALA A 16 13.72 -9.51 -9.52
N PHE A 17 13.04 -10.47 -8.87
CA PHE A 17 12.39 -10.30 -7.57
C PHE A 17 13.26 -10.72 -6.38
N SER A 18 14.45 -11.27 -6.61
CA SER A 18 15.33 -11.79 -5.57
C SER A 18 16.52 -10.89 -5.24
N VAL A 19 16.47 -9.62 -5.67
CA VAL A 19 17.36 -8.59 -5.12
C VAL A 19 16.96 -8.38 -3.65
N PRO A 20 17.85 -8.59 -2.68
CA PRO A 20 17.56 -8.21 -1.31
C PRO A 20 17.42 -6.69 -1.32
N ASP A 21 16.21 -6.24 -1.04
CA ASP A 21 15.87 -4.85 -0.74
C ASP A 21 16.63 -4.46 0.54
N MET A 22 17.92 -4.15 0.40
CA MET A 22 18.68 -3.36 1.35
C MET A 22 18.08 -1.96 1.30
N GLY A 23 17.05 -1.76 2.12
CA GLY A 23 16.50 -0.45 2.43
C GLY A 23 16.21 0.39 1.20
N GLN A 24 15.12 0.09 0.49
CA GLN A 24 14.29 1.19 0.01
C GLN A 24 13.92 2.04 1.24
N GLU A 25 14.76 3.04 1.53
CA GLU A 25 14.25 4.38 1.70
C GLU A 25 13.29 4.61 0.52
N VAL A 26 12.04 4.20 0.72
CA VAL A 26 10.92 4.79 0.01
C VAL A 26 11.02 6.25 0.42
N GLU A 27 11.77 7.02 -0.37
CA GLU A 27 11.70 8.46 -0.38
C GLU A 27 10.21 8.74 -0.57
N GLN A 28 9.52 8.93 0.55
CA GLN A 28 8.10 9.20 0.62
C GLN A 28 7.94 10.58 0.01
N LYS A 29 7.92 10.61 -1.31
CA LYS A 29 7.48 11.74 -2.10
C LYS A 29 6.11 12.07 -1.54
N ALA A 30 6.02 13.20 -0.83
CA ALA A 30 4.81 13.62 -0.15
C ALA A 30 3.63 13.44 -1.12
N GLU A 31 2.76 12.48 -0.83
CA GLU A 31 1.61 12.21 -1.68
C GLU A 31 0.81 13.51 -1.78
N ASP A 32 0.54 13.94 -3.01
CA ASP A 32 -0.22 15.15 -3.26
C ASP A 32 -1.65 14.94 -2.74
N MET A 33 -1.92 15.46 -1.54
CA MET A 33 -3.24 15.43 -0.88
C MET A 33 -4.05 16.69 -1.20
N SER A 34 -3.88 17.28 -2.37
CA SER A 34 -4.78 18.32 -2.84
C SER A 34 -6.23 17.79 -2.92
N PRO A 35 -7.24 18.66 -2.80
CA PRO A 35 -8.64 18.29 -3.02
C PRO A 35 -8.87 17.61 -4.36
N ALA A 36 -8.10 17.99 -5.39
CA ALA A 36 -8.16 17.39 -6.72
C ALA A 36 -7.69 15.93 -6.71
N SER A 37 -6.59 15.64 -6.03
CA SER A 37 -6.09 14.28 -5.86
C SER A 37 -7.05 13.40 -5.07
N ILE A 38 -7.61 13.93 -3.98
CA ILE A 38 -8.59 13.20 -3.15
C ILE A 38 -9.85 12.87 -3.97
N ASN A 39 -10.36 13.83 -4.75
CA ASN A 39 -11.53 13.63 -5.59
C ASN A 39 -11.31 12.63 -6.73
N ALA A 40 -10.07 12.39 -7.17
CA ALA A 40 -9.76 11.40 -8.21
C ALA A 40 -10.01 9.95 -7.75
N TRP A 41 -9.96 9.69 -6.44
CA TRP A 41 -10.23 8.36 -5.85
C TRP A 41 -11.70 8.14 -5.53
N LEU A 42 -12.51 9.20 -5.56
CA LEU A 42 -13.92 9.13 -5.22
C LEU A 42 -14.76 8.84 -6.48
N PRO A 43 -15.84 8.05 -6.35
CA PRO A 43 -16.76 7.81 -7.45
C PRO A 43 -17.50 9.07 -7.92
N ALA A 44 -17.57 10.11 -7.06
CA ALA A 44 -18.06 11.44 -7.41
C ALA A 44 -17.28 12.51 -6.62
N PRO A 45 -17.06 13.70 -7.21
CA PRO A 45 -16.32 14.77 -6.55
C PRO A 45 -17.09 15.33 -5.35
N MET A 46 -16.35 15.60 -4.28
CA MET A 46 -16.90 16.08 -3.03
C MET A 46 -17.30 17.58 -3.14
N PRO A 47 -18.39 18.02 -2.46
CA PRO A 47 -18.73 19.43 -2.37
C PRO A 47 -17.57 20.29 -1.82
N PRO A 48 -17.40 21.54 -2.29
CA PRO A 48 -16.24 22.36 -1.97
C PRO A 48 -16.11 22.67 -0.47
N GLU A 49 -17.23 22.82 0.24
CA GLU A 49 -17.24 23.05 1.70
C GLU A 49 -16.71 21.84 2.49
N GLN A 50 -16.99 20.62 2.01
CA GLN A 50 -16.52 19.38 2.64
C GLN A 50 -15.07 19.09 2.27
N ALA A 51 -14.65 19.44 1.05
CA ALA A 51 -13.29 19.22 0.58
C ALA A 51 -12.25 19.89 1.48
N GLN A 52 -12.51 21.13 1.95
CA GLN A 52 -11.61 21.82 2.87
C GLN A 52 -11.49 21.12 4.22
N GLN A 53 -12.62 20.72 4.80
CA GLN A 53 -12.65 19.98 6.08
C GLN A 53 -11.90 18.64 5.97
N VAL A 54 -12.07 17.93 4.85
CA VAL A 54 -11.35 16.68 4.60
C VAL A 54 -9.87 16.93 4.42
N THR A 55 -9.45 17.96 3.70
CA THR A 55 -8.02 18.29 3.56
C THR A 55 -7.37 18.60 4.92
N GLU A 56 -8.06 19.32 5.81
CA GLU A 56 -7.56 19.58 7.17
C GLU A 56 -7.47 18.30 8.01
N ALA A 57 -8.49 17.44 7.95
CA ALA A 57 -8.49 16.15 8.64
C ALA A 57 -7.37 15.23 8.14
N VAL A 58 -7.14 15.18 6.82
CA VAL A 58 -6.06 14.40 6.21
C VAL A 58 -4.70 14.89 6.68
N LYS A 59 -4.47 16.20 6.76
CA LYS A 59 -3.22 16.76 7.30
C LYS A 59 -2.97 16.35 8.75
N ALA A 60 -4.01 16.37 9.59
CA ALA A 60 -3.89 15.93 10.99
C ALA A 60 -3.56 14.42 11.09
N LEU A 61 -4.19 13.61 10.23
CA LEU A 61 -3.95 12.17 10.16
C LEU A 61 -2.52 11.86 9.66
N GLN A 62 -2.01 12.60 8.68
CA GLN A 62 -0.64 12.45 8.19
C GLN A 62 0.40 12.64 9.29
N LYS A 63 0.28 13.70 10.10
CA LYS A 63 1.17 13.93 11.25
C LYS A 63 1.16 12.75 12.24
N THR A 64 -0.01 12.15 12.42
CA THR A 64 -0.17 10.99 13.31
C THR A 64 0.49 9.75 12.71
N LEU A 65 0.33 9.52 11.40
CA LEU A 65 0.99 8.43 10.68
C LEU A 65 2.51 8.58 10.65
N GLU A 66 3.03 9.79 10.43
CA GLU A 66 4.47 10.09 10.52
C GLU A 66 5.02 9.68 11.89
N THR A 67 4.29 10.04 12.95
CA THR A 67 4.66 9.68 14.32
C THR A 67 4.66 8.17 14.51
N LEU A 68 3.63 7.46 14.03
CA LEU A 68 3.54 6.00 14.15
C LEU A 68 4.66 5.28 13.36
N ARG A 69 4.98 5.77 12.16
CA ARG A 69 6.04 5.21 11.31
C ARG A 69 7.44 5.39 11.89
N ALA A 70 7.64 6.44 12.70
CA ALA A 70 8.92 6.68 13.37
C ALA A 70 9.26 5.59 14.43
N TYR A 71 8.28 4.80 14.87
CA TYR A 71 8.48 3.70 15.82
C TYR A 71 8.32 2.36 15.10
N PRO A 72 9.43 1.69 14.70
CA PRO A 72 9.33 0.39 14.05
C PRO A 72 8.71 -0.63 15.00
N LEU A 73 7.86 -1.49 14.43
CA LEU A 73 7.20 -2.54 15.19
C LEU A 73 8.21 -3.63 15.58
N PRO A 74 8.12 -4.17 16.82
CA PRO A 74 8.98 -5.27 17.25
C PRO A 74 8.68 -6.56 16.46
N GLU A 75 9.63 -7.49 16.46
CA GLU A 75 9.44 -8.82 15.87
C GLU A 75 8.21 -9.53 16.47
N GLY A 76 7.44 -10.20 15.62
CA GLY A 76 6.18 -10.86 16.02
C GLY A 76 4.97 -9.94 16.12
N SER A 77 5.07 -8.68 15.68
CA SER A 77 3.92 -7.76 15.55
C SER A 77 3.04 -8.12 14.36
N GLU A 78 2.30 -9.22 14.48
CA GLU A 78 1.33 -9.64 13.48
C GLU A 78 0.07 -8.74 13.50
N PRO A 79 -0.68 -8.66 12.39
CA PRO A 79 -1.96 -7.96 12.37
C PRO A 79 -2.91 -8.50 13.44
N ALA A 80 -3.60 -7.60 14.15
CA ALA A 80 -4.54 -7.97 15.21
C ALA A 80 -5.66 -8.90 14.73
N PHE A 81 -6.00 -8.83 13.44
CA PHE A 81 -6.94 -9.73 12.80
C PHE A 81 -6.28 -10.31 11.54
N THR A 82 -6.28 -11.63 11.47
CA THR A 82 -5.83 -12.38 10.29
C THR A 82 -7.06 -12.95 9.59
N PHE A 83 -6.99 -13.05 8.26
CA PHE A 83 -8.05 -13.69 7.49
C PHE A 83 -8.09 -15.18 7.81
N GLN A 84 -9.24 -15.66 8.28
CA GLN A 84 -9.50 -17.09 8.49
C GLN A 84 -10.47 -17.59 7.42
N PRO A 85 -10.00 -18.31 6.39
CA PRO A 85 -10.88 -18.85 5.38
C PRO A 85 -11.84 -19.87 6.00
N LEU A 86 -13.08 -19.89 5.52
CA LEU A 86 -14.04 -20.91 5.91
C LEU A 86 -13.55 -22.29 5.47
N PRO A 87 -13.73 -23.33 6.30
CA PRO A 87 -13.39 -24.68 5.89
C PRO A 87 -14.23 -25.09 4.66
N PRO A 88 -13.67 -25.88 3.73
CA PRO A 88 -14.42 -26.35 2.58
C PRO A 88 -15.62 -27.17 3.05
N LYS A 89 -16.79 -26.95 2.43
CA LYS A 89 -17.98 -27.78 2.69
C LYS A 89 -17.62 -29.23 2.34
N ARG A 90 -17.71 -30.13 3.33
CA ARG A 90 -17.70 -31.57 3.06
C ARG A 90 -19.00 -31.88 2.32
N GLY A 91 -18.87 -32.24 1.04
CA GLY A 91 -19.96 -32.77 0.22
C GLY A 91 -20.33 -34.19 0.62
#